data_AF-A0A270BTH9-F1
#
_entry.id   AF-A0A270BTH9-F1
#
_cell.length_a   1.000
_cell.length_b   1.000
_cell.length_c   1.000
_cell.angle_alpha   90.00
_cell.angle_beta   90.00
_cell.angle_gamma   90.00
#
_symmetry.space_group_name_H-M   'P 1'
#
loop_
_entity.id
_entity.type
_entity.pdbx_description
1 polymer ?
#
loop_
_entity_poly.entity_id
_entity_poly.type
_entity_poly.pdbx_seq_one_letter_code
_entity_poly.pdbx_strand_id
1 'polypeptide(L)'
;MPALRSSFTLRLCALLGTVFMLTWSAHPALAGEFTVTDEKSDMEISEVSRIYMDGKLASVFKLDDATRHKTVRIVTPQGRLDHIYTLCGEITIRTTDGRVETHEVSSSGILHNPDGHHFDALGSDGFKDFFLLDQQAPEASERIPGRGEACSAPIS
;
A
#
# COMPACT_ATOMS: atom_id res chain seq x y z
N MET A 1 49.16 68.59 -26.53
CA MET A 1 48.56 67.30 -26.90
C MET A 1 47.85 66.73 -25.68
N PRO A 2 46.53 66.46 -25.75
CA PRO A 2 45.69 66.15 -24.61
C PRO A 2 45.63 64.64 -24.33
N ALA A 3 45.41 64.25 -23.07
CA ALA A 3 44.64 63.05 -22.74
C ALA A 3 44.05 63.22 -21.33
N LEU A 4 42.79 63.62 -21.34
CA LEU A 4 41.84 63.71 -20.24
C LEU A 4 41.24 62.32 -20.02
N ARG A 5 41.10 61.85 -18.77
CA ARG A 5 39.81 61.45 -18.17
C ARG A 5 39.98 60.79 -16.80
N SER A 6 39.47 61.50 -15.80
CA SER A 6 38.93 60.99 -14.55
C SER A 6 37.86 59.93 -14.81
N SER A 7 37.76 58.91 -13.94
CA SER A 7 36.48 58.25 -13.64
C SER A 7 36.52 57.63 -12.25
N PHE A 8 35.65 58.20 -11.42
CA PHE A 8 35.23 57.79 -10.09
C PHE A 8 34.53 56.41 -10.10
N THR A 9 34.69 55.68 -8.98
CA THR A 9 33.78 54.69 -8.36
C THR A 9 32.98 53.72 -9.24
N LEU A 10 33.05 52.41 -8.94
CA LEU A 10 31.87 51.62 -8.53
C LEU A 10 32.21 50.18 -8.08
N ARG A 11 31.68 49.84 -6.90
CA ARG A 11 31.08 48.54 -6.51
C ARG A 11 32.00 47.36 -6.18
N LEU A 12 32.45 47.41 -4.93
CA LEU A 12 32.31 46.32 -3.97
C LEU A 12 30.87 45.73 -4.01
N CYS A 13 30.65 44.61 -4.71
CA CYS A 13 29.42 43.80 -4.61
C CYS A 13 29.54 42.51 -5.42
N ALA A 14 30.05 41.43 -4.82
CA ALA A 14 29.86 40.06 -5.33
C ALA A 14 30.11 39.00 -4.23
N LEU A 15 29.53 39.21 -3.05
CA LEU A 15 29.43 38.19 -2.00
C LEU A 15 27.95 38.11 -1.62
N LEU A 16 27.17 37.37 -2.43
CA LEU A 16 25.79 36.95 -2.15
C LEU A 16 25.31 36.05 -3.31
N GLY A 17 25.93 34.87 -3.42
CA GLY A 17 25.43 33.76 -4.24
C GLY A 17 24.68 32.81 -3.33
N THR A 18 23.41 33.11 -3.10
CA THR A 18 22.44 32.44 -2.23
C THR A 18 22.42 30.92 -2.39
N VAL A 19 22.56 30.23 -1.24
CA VAL A 19 22.08 28.87 -0.99
C VAL A 19 20.60 28.82 -1.36
N PHE A 20 20.28 28.37 -2.57
CA PHE A 20 18.90 28.08 -2.93
C PHE A 20 18.55 26.74 -2.30
N MET A 21 17.79 26.83 -1.21
CA MET A 21 17.29 25.69 -0.46
C MET A 21 16.66 24.67 -1.42
N LEU A 22 17.11 23.43 -1.33
CA LEU A 22 16.34 22.25 -1.70
C LEU A 22 15.15 22.15 -0.74
N THR A 23 14.17 23.05 -0.85
CA THR A 23 12.83 22.78 -0.32
C THR A 23 12.20 21.83 -1.31
N TRP A 24 12.50 20.54 -1.16
CA TRP A 24 11.67 19.48 -1.71
C TRP A 24 10.26 19.77 -1.18
N SER A 25 9.40 20.24 -2.08
CA SER A 25 8.01 20.52 -1.75
C SER A 25 7.35 19.16 -1.51
N ALA A 26 7.42 18.70 -0.26
CA ALA A 26 6.59 17.63 0.25
C ALA A 26 5.15 18.16 0.23
N HIS A 27 4.52 18.09 -0.94
CA HIS A 27 3.10 18.27 -1.04
C HIS A 27 2.49 17.13 -0.22
N PRO A 28 1.66 17.42 0.80
CA PRO A 28 0.90 16.36 1.43
C PRO A 28 0.12 15.67 0.32
N ALA A 29 0.28 14.35 0.20
CA ALA A 29 -0.54 13.56 -0.70
C ALA A 29 -2.01 13.86 -0.36
N LEU A 30 -2.76 14.36 -1.35
CA LEU A 30 -4.19 14.55 -1.21
C LEU A 30 -4.82 13.17 -0.98
N ALA A 31 -5.96 13.10 -0.30
CA ALA A 31 -6.65 11.83 -0.09
C ALA A 31 -7.08 11.27 -1.45
N GLY A 32 -6.36 10.28 -1.95
CA GLY A 32 -6.74 9.48 -3.10
C GLY A 32 -7.44 8.18 -2.68
N GLU A 33 -7.55 7.28 -3.63
CA GLU A 33 -8.14 5.98 -3.43
C GLU A 33 -7.48 4.95 -4.34
N PHE A 34 -7.57 3.69 -3.91
CA PHE A 34 -7.15 2.54 -4.68
C PHE A 34 -8.20 1.44 -4.57
N THR A 35 -8.03 0.39 -5.35
CA THR A 35 -8.96 -0.75 -5.34
C THR A 35 -8.24 -2.04 -5.00
N VAL A 36 -8.95 -2.91 -4.30
CA VAL A 36 -8.50 -4.27 -3.99
C VAL A 36 -9.58 -5.25 -4.42
N THR A 37 -9.20 -6.24 -5.22
CA THR A 37 -10.06 -7.39 -5.56
C THR A 37 -9.58 -8.61 -4.81
N ASP A 38 -10.53 -9.34 -4.25
CA ASP A 38 -10.30 -10.68 -3.72
C ASP A 38 -11.22 -11.66 -4.45
N GLU A 39 -10.69 -12.84 -4.77
CA GLU A 39 -11.37 -13.87 -5.55
C GLU A 39 -11.20 -15.25 -4.93
N LYS A 40 -12.33 -15.92 -4.75
CA LYS A 40 -12.44 -17.25 -4.18
C LYS A 40 -11.80 -18.29 -5.08
N SER A 41 -10.81 -19.00 -4.55
CA SER A 41 -10.19 -20.15 -5.21
C SER A 41 -11.20 -21.30 -5.39
N ASP A 42 -11.00 -22.15 -6.40
CA ASP A 42 -11.84 -23.34 -6.60
C ASP A 42 -11.72 -24.36 -5.45
N MET A 43 -10.60 -24.37 -4.73
CA MET A 43 -10.41 -25.19 -3.54
C MET A 43 -11.04 -24.57 -2.29
N GLU A 44 -11.38 -23.30 -2.32
CA GLU A 44 -11.96 -22.60 -1.20
C GLU A 44 -13.47 -22.88 -1.11
N ILE A 45 -13.97 -23.01 0.11
CA ILE A 45 -15.40 -23.10 0.44
C ILE A 45 -15.92 -21.72 0.84
N SER A 46 -15.20 -21.02 1.70
CA SER A 46 -15.53 -19.66 2.11
C SER A 46 -14.35 -18.92 2.72
N GLU A 47 -14.38 -17.60 2.65
CA GLU A 47 -13.41 -16.71 3.26
C GLU A 47 -14.11 -15.57 4.03
N VAL A 48 -13.55 -15.23 5.19
CA VAL A 48 -13.79 -13.94 5.83
C VAL A 48 -12.45 -13.30 6.17
N SER A 49 -12.02 -12.36 5.35
CA SER A 49 -10.79 -11.60 5.56
C SER A 49 -11.04 -10.10 5.70
N ARG A 50 -10.04 -9.42 6.24
CA ARG A 50 -10.07 -8.00 6.59
C ARG A 50 -8.77 -7.39 6.12
N ILE A 51 -8.88 -6.24 5.49
CA ILE A 51 -7.72 -5.39 5.18
C ILE A 51 -7.69 -4.22 6.16
N TYR A 52 -6.56 -4.05 6.81
CA TYR A 52 -6.24 -2.90 7.63
C TYR A 52 -5.23 -2.04 6.90
N MET A 53 -5.44 -0.72 6.91
CA MET A 53 -4.48 0.27 6.44
C MET A 53 -3.97 1.07 7.64
N ASP A 54 -2.66 1.08 7.84
CA ASP A 54 -2.00 1.74 8.97
C ASP A 54 -2.65 1.38 10.33
N GLY A 55 -2.97 0.10 10.50
CA GLY A 55 -3.59 -0.44 11.72
C GLY A 55 -5.10 -0.17 11.87
N LYS A 56 -5.75 0.49 10.91
CA LYS A 56 -7.20 0.76 10.92
C LYS A 56 -7.93 -0.13 9.93
N LEU A 57 -9.05 -0.71 10.34
CA LEU A 57 -9.88 -1.53 9.44
C LEU A 57 -10.35 -0.68 8.26
N ALA A 58 -9.96 -1.08 7.05
CA ALA A 58 -10.33 -0.42 5.82
C ALA A 58 -11.49 -1.14 5.11
N SER A 59 -11.48 -2.47 5.09
CA SER A 59 -12.57 -3.25 4.48
C SER A 59 -12.60 -4.70 4.98
N VAL A 60 -13.71 -5.39 4.67
CA VAL A 60 -13.95 -6.81 4.96
C VAL A 60 -14.35 -7.51 3.67
N PHE A 61 -13.67 -8.60 3.34
CA PHE A 61 -14.04 -9.54 2.29
C PHE A 61 -14.82 -10.70 2.90
N LYS A 62 -15.86 -11.12 2.19
CA LYS A 62 -16.69 -12.28 2.54
C LYS A 62 -16.98 -12.98 1.23
N LEU A 63 -16.34 -14.12 1.03
CA LEU A 63 -16.46 -14.87 -0.21
C LEU A 63 -17.05 -16.25 0.08
N ASP A 64 -17.93 -16.68 -0.81
CA ASP A 64 -18.60 -17.98 -0.79
C ASP A 64 -19.07 -18.31 -2.21
N ASP A 65 -19.84 -19.38 -2.38
CA ASP A 65 -20.34 -19.78 -3.70
C ASP A 65 -21.33 -18.77 -4.32
N ALA A 66 -21.96 -17.90 -3.52
CA ALA A 66 -22.83 -16.83 -4.01
C ALA A 66 -22.03 -15.55 -4.36
N THR A 67 -20.92 -15.32 -3.67
CA THR A 67 -20.03 -14.16 -3.85
C THR A 67 -18.60 -14.64 -4.09
N ARG A 68 -18.31 -15.04 -5.33
CA ARG A 68 -16.99 -15.58 -5.68
C ARG A 68 -15.88 -14.54 -5.80
N HIS A 69 -16.22 -13.28 -5.98
CA HIS A 69 -15.24 -12.19 -6.03
C HIS A 69 -15.82 -10.94 -5.39
N LYS A 70 -14.94 -10.07 -4.90
CA LYS A 70 -15.33 -8.76 -4.38
C LYS A 70 -14.23 -7.75 -4.60
N THR A 71 -14.57 -6.65 -5.27
CA THR A 71 -13.71 -5.47 -5.37
C THR A 71 -14.18 -4.40 -4.38
N VAL A 72 -13.25 -3.84 -3.62
CA VAL A 72 -13.51 -2.75 -2.67
C VAL A 72 -12.64 -1.56 -3.02
N ARG A 73 -13.17 -0.36 -2.73
CA ARG A 73 -12.44 0.89 -2.88
C ARG A 73 -11.98 1.37 -1.52
N ILE A 74 -10.70 1.66 -1.38
CA ILE A 74 -10.07 2.03 -0.11
C ILE A 74 -9.54 3.46 -0.24
N VAL A 75 -9.91 4.30 0.72
CA VAL A 75 -9.40 5.67 0.82
C VAL A 75 -8.01 5.62 1.42
N THR A 76 -7.04 6.24 0.75
CA THR A 76 -5.66 6.31 1.21
C THR A 76 -5.55 7.25 2.41
N PRO A 77 -4.96 6.81 3.54
CA PRO A 77 -4.72 7.70 4.68
C PRO A 77 -3.86 8.91 4.27
N GLN A 78 -4.25 10.11 4.71
CA GLN A 78 -3.50 11.32 4.35
C GLN A 78 -2.11 11.38 4.99
N GLY A 79 -1.19 12.08 4.31
CA GLY A 79 0.06 12.57 4.92
C GLY A 79 1.29 11.69 4.71
N ARG A 80 1.17 10.54 4.03
CA ARG A 80 2.30 9.68 3.63
C ARG A 80 2.04 9.11 2.23
N LEU A 81 3.11 8.65 1.59
CA LEU A 81 3.04 7.92 0.30
C LEU A 81 3.05 6.41 0.51
N ASP A 82 3.81 5.96 1.51
CA ASP A 82 3.90 4.55 1.87
C ASP A 82 2.93 4.24 3.02
N HIS A 83 2.18 3.14 2.87
CA HIS A 83 1.20 2.69 3.85
C HIS A 83 1.42 1.22 4.19
N ILE A 84 1.32 0.90 5.48
CA ILE A 84 1.34 -0.50 5.90
C ILE A 84 -0.06 -1.06 5.69
N TYR A 85 -0.16 -2.17 4.95
CA TYR A 85 -1.38 -2.96 4.93
C TYR A 85 -1.22 -4.21 5.79
N THR A 86 -2.34 -4.74 6.28
CA THR A 86 -2.38 -6.02 6.98
C THR A 86 -3.63 -6.78 6.57
N LEU A 87 -3.46 -8.04 6.17
CA LEU A 87 -4.55 -8.95 5.84
C LEU A 87 -4.73 -9.93 7.00
N CYS A 88 -5.93 -9.96 7.57
CA CYS A 88 -6.29 -10.86 8.66
C CYS A 88 -7.59 -11.59 8.33
N GLY A 89 -7.65 -12.90 8.55
CA GLY A 89 -8.89 -13.63 8.27
C GLY A 89 -8.81 -15.11 8.52
N GLU A 90 -9.86 -15.78 8.07
CA GLU A 90 -9.95 -17.23 8.03
C GLU A 90 -10.45 -17.66 6.66
N ILE A 91 -9.83 -18.72 6.14
CA ILE A 91 -10.21 -19.32 4.86
C ILE A 91 -10.48 -20.78 5.10
N THR A 92 -11.68 -21.20 4.72
CA THR A 92 -12.09 -22.60 4.78
C THR A 92 -11.96 -23.20 3.40
N ILE A 93 -11.17 -24.26 3.27
CA ILE A 93 -10.88 -24.94 2.02
C ILE A 93 -11.38 -26.39 2.05
N ARG A 94 -11.53 -26.97 0.87
CA ARG A 94 -11.60 -28.41 0.66
C ARG A 94 -10.27 -28.88 0.07
N THR A 95 -9.57 -29.73 0.80
CA THR A 95 -8.32 -30.35 0.32
C THR A 95 -8.61 -31.34 -0.81
N THR A 96 -7.56 -31.75 -1.54
CA THR A 96 -7.68 -32.69 -2.66
C THR A 96 -8.17 -34.08 -2.25
N ASP A 97 -7.96 -34.49 -1.00
CA ASP A 97 -8.49 -35.72 -0.40
C ASP A 97 -9.91 -35.55 0.19
N GLY A 98 -10.52 -34.37 0.03
CA GLY A 98 -11.92 -34.09 0.37
C GLY A 98 -12.16 -33.64 1.81
N ARG A 99 -11.11 -33.47 2.63
CA ARG A 99 -11.24 -32.91 3.98
C ARG A 99 -11.57 -31.42 3.91
N VAL A 100 -12.24 -30.95 4.95
CA VAL A 100 -12.48 -29.51 5.15
C VAL A 100 -11.49 -29.01 6.19
N GLU A 101 -10.77 -27.95 5.86
CA GLU A 101 -9.78 -27.31 6.73
C GLU A 101 -10.03 -25.81 6.78
N THR A 102 -9.76 -25.20 7.93
CA THR A 102 -9.79 -23.75 8.10
C THR A 102 -8.40 -23.27 8.48
N HIS A 103 -7.90 -22.28 7.74
CA HIS A 103 -6.60 -21.67 7.94
C HIS A 103 -6.75 -20.21 8.35
N GLU A 104 -6.00 -19.79 9.37
CA GLU A 104 -5.84 -18.37 9.67
C GLU A 104 -4.93 -17.72 8.63
N VAL A 105 -5.35 -16.57 8.14
CA VAL A 105 -4.54 -15.67 7.33
C VAL A 105 -4.07 -14.52 8.20
N SER A 106 -2.76 -14.30 8.20
CA SER A 106 -2.17 -13.15 8.87
C SER A 106 -0.86 -12.75 8.20
N SER A 107 -0.90 -11.66 7.46
CA SER A 107 0.25 -11.13 6.72
C SER A 107 0.22 -9.61 6.66
N SER A 108 1.38 -9.02 6.39
CA SER A 108 1.53 -7.57 6.24
C SER A 108 2.41 -7.25 5.04
N GLY A 109 2.31 -6.00 4.59
CA GLY A 109 3.18 -5.46 3.57
C GLY A 109 3.12 -3.94 3.51
N ILE A 110 3.80 -3.38 2.54
CA ILE A 110 3.83 -1.94 2.27
C ILE A 110 3.20 -1.70 0.90
N LEU A 111 2.31 -0.73 0.82
CA LEU A 111 1.87 -0.16 -0.46
C LEU A 111 2.64 1.14 -0.70
N HIS A 112 3.25 1.27 -1.88
CA HIS A 112 4.01 2.44 -2.30
C HIS A 112 3.15 3.31 -3.21
N ASN A 113 2.77 4.50 -2.74
CA ASN A 113 1.92 5.43 -3.47
C ASN A 113 0.67 4.76 -4.09
N PRO A 114 -0.22 4.15 -3.26
CA PRO A 114 -1.27 3.27 -3.76
C PRO A 114 -2.34 3.95 -4.62
N ASP A 115 -2.44 5.27 -4.60
CA ASP A 115 -3.49 6.01 -5.30
C ASP A 115 -3.57 5.65 -6.79
N GLY A 116 -4.76 5.25 -7.24
CA GLY A 116 -5.02 4.86 -8.63
C GLY A 116 -4.63 3.42 -8.98
N HIS A 117 -3.97 2.69 -8.08
CA HIS A 117 -3.61 1.29 -8.30
C HIS A 117 -4.79 0.32 -8.13
N HIS A 118 -4.62 -0.86 -8.73
CA HIS A 118 -5.49 -2.01 -8.54
C HIS A 118 -4.68 -3.17 -8.02
N PHE A 119 -5.01 -3.64 -6.82
CA PHE A 119 -4.34 -4.78 -6.20
C PHE A 119 -5.26 -6.00 -6.19
N ASP A 120 -4.71 -7.16 -6.53
CA ASP A 120 -5.33 -8.45 -6.25
C ASP A 120 -4.85 -8.95 -4.89
N ALA A 121 -5.75 -9.43 -4.05
CA ALA A 121 -5.44 -10.21 -2.87
C ALA A 121 -5.18 -11.65 -3.31
N LEU A 122 -3.95 -12.13 -3.09
CA LEU A 122 -3.50 -13.42 -3.57
C LEU A 122 -3.07 -14.31 -2.40
N GLY A 123 -3.59 -15.53 -2.37
CA GLY A 123 -3.13 -16.59 -1.48
C GLY A 123 -2.01 -17.42 -2.11
N SER A 124 -1.01 -17.77 -1.30
CA SER A 124 0.08 -18.70 -1.65
C SER A 124 0.47 -19.59 -0.45
N ASP A 125 1.41 -20.51 -0.66
CA ASP A 125 1.85 -21.49 0.34
C ASP A 125 0.70 -22.27 1.01
N GLY A 126 -0.30 -22.68 0.23
CA GLY A 126 -1.46 -23.40 0.74
C GLY A 126 -2.31 -22.54 1.69
N PHE A 127 -2.58 -21.29 1.31
CA PHE A 127 -3.40 -20.34 2.06
C PHE A 127 -2.76 -19.90 3.39
N LYS A 128 -1.43 -19.88 3.45
CA LYS A 128 -0.67 -19.42 4.63
C LYS A 128 0.01 -18.08 4.44
N ASP A 129 0.24 -17.69 3.19
CA ASP A 129 0.79 -16.39 2.83
C ASP A 129 -0.20 -15.65 1.94
N PHE A 130 -0.58 -14.45 2.35
CA PHE A 130 -1.51 -13.59 1.63
C PHE A 130 -0.86 -12.26 1.35
N PHE A 131 -0.96 -11.76 0.14
CA PHE A 131 -0.34 -10.50 -0.22
C PHE A 131 -1.15 -9.77 -1.26
N LEU A 132 -0.93 -8.47 -1.33
CA LEU A 132 -1.45 -7.63 -2.39
C LEU A 132 -0.44 -7.54 -3.54
N LEU A 133 -0.95 -7.58 -4.77
CA LEU A 133 -0.14 -7.41 -5.98
C LEU A 133 -0.90 -6.58 -7.00
N ASP A 134 -0.27 -5.52 -7.51
CA ASP A 134 -0.71 -4.88 -8.75
C ASP A 134 0.03 -5.53 -9.92
N GLN A 135 -0.69 -6.19 -10.82
CA GLN A 135 -0.09 -6.90 -11.95
C GLN A 135 0.58 -5.97 -12.96
N GLN A 136 0.14 -4.71 -13.04
CA GLN A 136 0.67 -3.70 -13.95
C GLN A 136 1.82 -2.90 -13.32
N ALA A 137 1.89 -2.87 -11.99
CA ALA A 137 2.95 -2.22 -11.23
C ALA A 137 3.35 -3.04 -9.99
N PRO A 138 4.05 -4.19 -10.14
CA PRO A 138 4.38 -5.08 -9.02
C PRO A 138 5.19 -4.42 -7.90
N GLU A 139 5.97 -3.39 -8.23
CA GLU A 139 6.75 -2.58 -7.29
C GLU A 139 5.89 -1.68 -6.39
N ALA A 140 4.60 -1.49 -6.69
CA ALA A 140 3.68 -0.73 -5.85
C ALA A 140 3.32 -1.46 -4.54
N SER A 141 3.75 -2.72 -4.39
CA SER A 141 3.53 -3.54 -3.20
C SER A 141 4.79 -4.29 -2.80
N GLU A 142 5.17 -4.18 -1.53
CA GLU A 142 6.21 -4.99 -0.89
C GLU A 142 5.57 -5.92 0.15
N ARG A 143 6.08 -7.15 0.25
CA ARG A 143 5.63 -8.16 1.22
C ARG A 143 6.52 -8.10 2.46
N ILE A 144 5.95 -8.07 3.65
CA ILE A 144 6.70 -8.20 4.90
C ILE A 144 6.47 -9.61 5.46
N PRO A 145 7.50 -10.47 5.50
CA PRO A 145 7.35 -11.80 6.07
C PRO A 145 6.99 -11.77 7.56
N GLY A 146 6.07 -12.62 7.98
CA GLY A 146 5.68 -12.81 9.39
C GLY A 146 4.22 -12.48 9.67
N ARG A 147 3.80 -12.71 10.93
CA ARG A 147 2.42 -12.47 11.37
C ARG A 147 2.16 -10.97 11.44
N GLY A 148 1.08 -10.52 10.82
CA GLY A 148 0.69 -9.10 10.86
C GLY A 148 0.25 -8.66 12.25
N GLU A 149 0.80 -7.55 12.74
CA GLU A 149 0.58 -7.06 14.12
C GLU A 149 -0.92 -6.82 14.44
N ALA A 150 -1.70 -6.36 13.46
CA ALA A 150 -3.12 -6.09 13.61
C ALA A 150 -4.00 -7.35 13.74
N CYS A 151 -3.47 -8.54 13.42
CA CYS A 151 -4.21 -9.81 13.48
C CYS A 151 -4.18 -10.48 14.86
N SER A 152 -3.83 -9.71 15.90
CA SER A 152 -3.76 -10.15 17.29
C SER A 152 -5.09 -10.03 18.04
N ALA A 153 -6.13 -9.41 17.44
CA ALA A 153 -7.48 -9.43 17.99
C ALA A 153 -8.17 -10.79 17.70
N PRO A 154 -8.73 -11.48 18.72
CA PRO A 154 -9.43 -12.74 18.49
C PRO A 154 -10.63 -12.54 17.57
N ILE A 155 -10.80 -13.48 16.66
CA ILE A 155 -11.94 -13.59 15.77
C ILE A 155 -13.10 -14.11 16.64
N SER A 156 -14.10 -13.26 16.91
CA SER A 156 -15.31 -13.61 17.68
C SER A 156 -16.52 -13.79 16.78
#